data_AF-A0A135L1F4-F1
#
_entry.id   AF-A0A135L1F4-F1
#
_cell.length_a   1.000
_cell.length_b   1.000
_cell.length_c   1.000
_cell.angle_alpha   90.00
_cell.angle_beta   90.00
_cell.angle_gamma   90.00
#
_symmetry.space_group_name_H-M   'P 1'
#
loop_
_entity.id
_entity.type
_entity.pdbx_description
1 polymer ?
#
loop_
_entity_poly.entity_id
_entity_poly.type
_entity_poly.pdbx_seq_one_letter_code
_entity_poly.pdbx_strand_id
1 'polypeptide(L)'
;MTGMGIRVAGEQSITTHVPQGGYIQSVDTVFHETFGNELTEKWKHKTALLTTKIAQHIEKKVGHSLGEMSMDLGIDKNGDIWFFEANAKPMEFDEPNIRQTSLLRLLQYFRYLSGFVPKEVKS
;
A
#
# COMPACT_ATOMS: atom_id res chain seq x y z
N MET A 1 4.77 -5.13 -3.76
CA MET A 1 3.78 -4.12 -3.30
C MET A 1 2.51 -4.19 -4.14
N THR A 2 1.33 -4.09 -3.55
CA THR A 2 0.01 -4.18 -4.24
C THR A 2 -0.43 -2.85 -4.82
N GLY A 3 -0.27 -1.77 -4.06
CA GLY A 3 -0.55 -0.43 -4.51
C GLY A 3 -0.04 0.59 -3.50
N MET A 4 -0.19 1.86 -3.85
CA MET A 4 0.09 3.00 -2.99
C MET A 4 -1.06 3.99 -3.19
N GLY A 5 -1.74 4.33 -2.10
CA GLY A 5 -2.74 5.39 -2.05
C GLY A 5 -2.22 6.53 -1.21
N ILE A 6 -2.72 7.75 -1.45
CA ILE A 6 -2.45 8.89 -0.59
C ILE A 6 -3.77 9.46 -0.11
N ARG A 7 -3.83 9.68 1.20
CA ARG A 7 -4.89 10.45 1.84
C ARG A 7 -4.34 11.80 2.26
N VAL A 8 -5.06 12.85 1.93
CA VAL A 8 -4.72 14.24 2.25
C VAL A 8 -5.73 14.74 3.28
N ALA A 9 -5.25 15.47 4.29
CA ALA A 9 -6.13 16.14 5.23
C ALA A 9 -6.77 17.36 4.56
N GLY A 10 -8.06 17.59 4.79
CA GLY A 10 -8.73 18.81 4.33
C GLY A 10 -8.17 20.06 5.02
N GLU A 11 -8.41 21.25 4.45
CA GLU A 11 -7.83 22.53 4.91
C GLU A 11 -8.02 22.82 6.41
N GLN A 12 -9.08 22.28 7.02
CA GLN A 12 -9.39 22.45 8.45
C GLN A 12 -9.39 21.14 9.23
N SER A 13 -8.93 20.04 8.62
CA SER A 13 -8.87 18.73 9.28
C SER A 13 -7.44 18.44 9.76
N ILE A 14 -7.33 17.96 10.99
CA ILE A 14 -6.07 17.40 11.51
C ILE A 14 -5.87 15.94 11.11
N THR A 15 -6.87 15.32 10.46
CA THR A 15 -6.84 13.90 10.09
C THR A 15 -6.95 13.73 8.58
N THR A 16 -6.36 12.66 8.07
CA THR A 16 -6.50 12.22 6.68
C THR A 16 -7.70 11.28 6.49
N HIS A 17 -8.52 11.10 7.53
CA HIS A 17 -9.65 10.18 7.51
C HIS A 17 -10.76 10.74 6.62
N VAL A 18 -11.09 10.01 5.54
CA VAL A 18 -12.02 10.48 4.49
C VAL A 18 -13.40 10.86 5.05
N PRO A 19 -14.04 10.06 5.93
CA PRO A 19 -15.29 10.45 6.58
C PRO A 19 -15.21 11.71 7.46
N GLN A 20 -14.01 12.14 7.87
CA GLN A 20 -13.77 13.30 8.73
C GLN A 20 -13.14 14.48 7.95
N GLY A 21 -13.40 14.55 6.65
CA GLY A 21 -12.99 15.67 5.80
C GLY A 21 -11.60 15.53 5.18
N GLY A 22 -10.96 14.36 5.30
CA GLY A 22 -9.85 13.99 4.42
C GLY A 22 -10.34 13.58 3.03
N TYR A 23 -9.42 13.44 2.08
CA TYR A 23 -9.75 12.96 0.74
C TYR A 23 -8.60 12.14 0.15
N ILE A 24 -8.93 11.33 -0.86
CA ILE A 24 -7.96 10.52 -1.59
C ILE A 24 -7.41 11.34 -2.75
N GLN A 25 -6.10 11.26 -2.96
CA GLN A 25 -5.43 11.90 -4.09
C GLN A 25 -4.47 10.93 -4.79
N SER A 26 -4.21 11.19 -6.07
CA SER A 26 -3.23 10.43 -6.82
C SER A 26 -1.82 10.63 -6.27
N VAL A 27 -1.05 9.53 -6.21
CA VAL A 27 0.35 9.55 -5.78
C VAL A 27 1.16 10.52 -6.63
N ASP A 28 0.95 10.48 -7.95
CA ASP A 28 1.67 11.32 -8.91
C ASP A 28 1.40 12.80 -8.68
N THR A 29 0.14 13.19 -8.47
CA THR A 29 -0.26 14.57 -8.20
C THR A 29 0.43 15.09 -6.94
N VAL A 30 0.29 14.37 -5.81
CA VAL A 30 0.86 14.84 -4.53
C VAL A 30 2.38 14.88 -4.59
N PHE A 31 3.02 13.87 -5.17
CA PHE A 31 4.47 13.83 -5.23
C PHE A 31 5.02 14.88 -6.19
N HIS A 32 4.33 15.12 -7.31
CA HIS A 32 4.68 16.21 -8.22
C HIS A 32 4.59 17.57 -7.53
N GLU A 33 3.50 17.85 -6.83
CA GLU A 33 3.29 19.11 -6.12
C GLU A 33 4.26 19.31 -4.95
N THR A 34 4.63 18.22 -4.26
CA THR A 34 5.48 18.27 -3.06
C THR A 34 6.97 18.26 -3.38
N PHE A 35 7.39 17.45 -4.35
CA PHE A 35 8.81 17.18 -4.64
C PHE A 35 9.26 17.56 -6.05
N GLY A 36 8.33 17.89 -6.95
CA GLY A 36 8.61 18.16 -8.36
C GLY A 36 8.72 16.89 -9.22
N ASN A 37 8.53 17.06 -10.53
CA ASN A 37 8.44 15.96 -11.51
C ASN A 37 9.65 15.02 -11.49
N GLU A 38 10.86 15.57 -11.39
CA GLU A 38 12.11 14.79 -11.47
C GLU A 38 12.27 13.83 -10.28
N LEU A 39 11.66 14.13 -9.14
CA LEU A 39 11.81 13.35 -7.91
C LEU A 39 10.62 12.42 -7.64
N THR A 40 9.50 12.56 -8.34
CA THR A 40 8.29 11.73 -8.15
C THR A 40 8.60 10.23 -8.21
N GLU A 41 9.25 9.77 -9.29
CA GLU A 41 9.56 8.34 -9.46
C GLU A 41 10.59 7.85 -8.43
N LYS A 42 11.56 8.70 -8.07
CA LYS A 42 12.53 8.39 -7.02
C LYS A 42 11.83 8.14 -5.68
N TRP A 43 10.87 8.99 -5.31
CA TRP A 43 10.13 8.85 -4.06
C TRP A 43 9.19 7.66 -4.08
N LYS A 44 8.48 7.41 -5.19
CA LYS A 44 7.64 6.22 -5.36
C LYS A 44 8.46 4.95 -5.16
N HIS A 45 9.64 4.89 -5.79
CA HIS A 45 10.54 3.75 -5.66
C HIS A 45 11.08 3.58 -4.23
N LYS A 46 11.56 4.68 -3.60
CA LYS A 46 12.10 4.64 -2.23
C LYS A 46 11.04 4.19 -1.23
N THR A 47 9.82 4.72 -1.33
CA THR A 47 8.69 4.32 -0.48
C THR A 47 8.35 2.86 -0.68
N ALA A 48 8.19 2.39 -1.94
CA ALA A 48 7.89 1.00 -2.22
C ALA A 48 8.95 0.00 -1.68
N LEU A 49 10.23 0.36 -1.82
CA LEU A 49 11.34 -0.42 -1.30
C LEU A 49 11.31 -0.50 0.23
N LEU A 50 11.07 0.63 0.89
CA LEU A 50 11.00 0.70 2.35
C LEU A 50 9.80 -0.08 2.89
N THR A 51 8.60 0.10 2.32
CA THR A 51 7.39 -0.68 2.65
C THR A 51 7.66 -2.18 2.57
N THR A 52 8.31 -2.63 1.49
CA THR A 52 8.63 -4.05 1.30
C THR A 52 9.61 -4.56 2.36
N LYS A 53 10.64 -3.78 2.70
CA LYS A 53 11.62 -4.15 3.74
C LYS A 53 10.97 -4.22 5.13
N ILE A 54 10.10 -3.27 5.46
CA ILE A 54 9.36 -3.28 6.73
C ILE A 54 8.46 -4.52 6.79
N ALA A 55 7.76 -4.86 5.70
CA ALA A 55 6.84 -6.00 5.67
C ALA A 55 7.58 -7.32 5.91
N GLN A 56 8.71 -7.50 5.21
CA GLN A 56 9.59 -8.65 5.40
C GLN A 56 10.14 -8.74 6.83
N HIS A 57 10.50 -7.59 7.42
CA HIS A 57 10.98 -7.56 8.80
C HIS A 57 9.89 -7.97 9.80
N ILE A 58 8.68 -7.42 9.66
CA ILE A 58 7.54 -7.75 10.52
C ILE A 58 7.21 -9.25 10.39
N GLU A 59 7.08 -9.77 9.17
CA GLU A 59 6.77 -11.17 8.94
C GLU A 59 7.83 -12.11 9.55
N LYS A 60 9.12 -11.79 9.37
CA LYS A 60 10.22 -12.52 10.00
C LYS A 60 10.13 -12.52 11.53
N LYS A 61 9.70 -11.42 12.15
CA LYS A 61 9.56 -11.30 13.61
C LYS A 61 8.35 -12.03 14.14
N VAL A 62 7.25 -12.05 13.38
CA VAL A 62 6.02 -12.77 13.72
C VAL A 62 6.19 -14.29 13.56
N GLY A 63 7.07 -14.73 12.66
CA GLY A 63 7.46 -16.15 12.53
C GLY A 63 6.51 -17.00 11.68
N HIS A 64 5.54 -16.38 11.02
CA HIS A 64 4.70 -17.03 10.02
C HIS A 64 4.29 -16.00 8.95
N SER A 65 3.88 -16.49 7.78
CA SER A 65 3.42 -15.62 6.70
C SER A 65 2.10 -14.94 7.05
N LEU A 66 2.04 -13.63 6.85
CA LEU A 66 0.84 -12.82 7.11
C LEU A 66 -0.11 -12.78 5.90
N GLY A 67 0.40 -13.11 4.71
CA GLY A 67 -0.35 -13.16 3.46
C GLY A 67 -0.62 -11.79 2.84
N GLU A 68 -1.16 -10.84 3.61
CA GLU A 68 -1.35 -9.46 3.20
C GLU A 68 -1.01 -8.49 4.35
N MET A 69 -0.62 -7.27 3.98
CA MET A 69 -0.37 -6.19 4.93
C MET A 69 -0.58 -4.82 4.26
N SER A 70 -1.28 -3.92 4.94
CA SER A 70 -1.24 -2.47 4.63
C SER A 70 -0.33 -1.75 5.62
N MET A 71 0.17 -0.58 5.21
CA MET A 71 1.01 0.27 6.05
C MET A 71 0.67 1.74 5.84
N ASP A 72 0.65 2.46 6.95
CA ASP A 72 0.50 3.91 6.95
C ASP A 72 1.88 4.53 7.10
N LEU A 73 2.27 5.30 6.08
CA LEU A 73 3.55 5.98 5.97
C LEU A 73 3.33 7.48 5.77
N GLY A 74 4.21 8.28 6.37
CA GLY A 74 4.31 9.72 6.12
C GLY A 74 5.60 10.05 5.40
N ILE A 75 5.61 11.11 4.59
CA ILE A 75 6.83 11.70 4.04
C ILE A 75 6.84 13.17 4.43
N ASP A 76 7.90 13.62 5.08
CA ASP A 76 8.03 15.03 5.44
C ASP A 76 8.64 15.87 4.31
N LYS A 77 8.74 17.18 4.53
CA LYS A 77 9.29 18.15 3.58
C LYS A 77 10.75 17.92 3.21
N ASN A 78 11.51 17.20 4.03
CA ASN A 78 12.90 16.83 3.74
C ASN A 78 12.98 15.51 2.96
N GLY A 79 11.86 14.81 2.80
CA GLY A 79 11.79 13.50 2.17
C GLY A 79 12.15 12.35 3.12
N ASP A 80 12.08 12.59 4.43
CA ASP A 80 12.22 11.49 5.38
C ASP A 80 10.90 10.73 5.48
N ILE A 81 10.99 9.40 5.42
CA ILE A 81 9.82 8.52 5.44
C ILE A 81 9.62 8.03 6.87
N TRP A 82 8.43 8.29 7.40
CA TRP A 82 7.99 7.95 8.74
C TRP A 82 7.02 6.77 8.67
N PHE A 83 7.24 5.76 9.50
CA PHE A 83 6.35 4.61 9.65
C PHE A 83 5.44 4.81 10.86
N PHE A 84 4.12 4.75 10.67
CA PHE A 84 3.14 4.93 11.73
C PHE A 84 2.58 3.59 12.22
N GLU A 85 1.99 2.82 11.31
CA GLU A 85 1.35 1.55 11.63
C GLU A 85 1.36 0.56 10.46
N ALA A 86 1.16 -0.72 10.78
CA ALA A 86 0.97 -1.80 9.82
C ALA A 86 -0.17 -2.70 10.26
N ASN A 87 -1.05 -3.06 9.32
CA ASN A 87 -2.20 -3.93 9.57
C ASN A 87 -2.12 -5.18 8.70
N ALA A 88 -2.02 -6.36 9.31
CA ALA A 88 -1.97 -7.65 8.60
C ALA A 88 -3.34 -8.08 8.02
N LYS A 89 -4.41 -7.35 8.35
CA LYS A 89 -5.76 -7.55 7.82
C LYS A 89 -6.30 -6.19 7.41
N PRO A 90 -5.91 -5.67 6.25
CA PRO A 90 -6.36 -4.36 5.81
C PRO A 90 -7.88 -4.33 5.68
N MET A 91 -8.45 -3.14 5.95
CA MET A 91 -9.83 -2.86 5.57
C MET A 91 -9.94 -2.74 4.05
N GLU A 92 -11.17 -2.55 3.55
CA GLU A 92 -11.39 -2.28 2.13
C GLU A 92 -10.60 -1.04 1.68
N PHE A 93 -9.84 -1.20 0.60
CA PHE A 93 -9.14 -0.10 -0.04
C PHE A 93 -10.15 0.76 -0.80
N ASP A 94 -10.10 2.06 -0.57
CA ASP A 94 -10.96 3.02 -1.25
C ASP A 94 -10.58 3.15 -2.74
N GLU A 95 -9.32 2.87 -3.09
CA GLU A 95 -8.82 2.86 -4.48
C GLU A 95 -9.21 1.56 -5.21
N PRO A 96 -10.11 1.61 -6.22
CA PRO A 96 -10.66 0.41 -6.85
C PRO A 96 -9.60 -0.52 -7.47
N ASN A 97 -8.55 0.06 -8.07
CA ASN A 97 -7.46 -0.69 -8.68
C ASN A 97 -6.62 -1.44 -7.64
N ILE A 98 -6.38 -0.82 -6.48
CA ILE A 98 -5.64 -1.44 -5.37
C ILE A 98 -6.50 -2.56 -4.78
N ARG A 99 -7.79 -2.30 -4.57
CA ARG A 99 -8.76 -3.28 -4.09
C ARG A 99 -8.82 -4.51 -4.99
N GLN A 100 -8.97 -4.32 -6.30
CA GLN A 100 -9.01 -5.40 -7.28
C GLN A 100 -7.71 -6.21 -7.25
N THR A 101 -6.56 -5.54 -7.26
CA THR A 101 -5.25 -6.20 -7.26
C THR A 101 -5.00 -6.98 -5.96
N SER A 102 -5.40 -6.43 -4.81
CA SER A 102 -5.35 -7.09 -3.50
C SER A 102 -6.14 -8.40 -3.51
N LEU A 103 -7.42 -8.35 -3.94
CA LEU A 103 -8.28 -9.53 -4.01
C LEU A 103 -7.70 -10.60 -4.95
N LEU A 104 -7.22 -10.21 -6.13
CA LEU A 104 -6.58 -11.14 -7.07
C LEU A 104 -5.35 -11.82 -6.47
N ARG A 105 -4.50 -11.07 -5.75
CA ARG A 105 -3.30 -11.62 -5.12
C ARG A 105 -3.62 -12.53 -3.95
N LEU A 106 -4.64 -12.21 -3.15
CA LEU A 106 -5.14 -13.11 -2.10
C LEU A 106 -5.63 -14.42 -2.70
N LEU A 107 -6.42 -14.38 -3.77
CA LEU A 107 -6.88 -15.59 -4.46
C LEU A 107 -5.70 -16.42 -5.00
N GLN A 108 -4.69 -15.77 -5.61
CA GLN A 108 -3.47 -16.43 -6.06
C GLN A 108 -2.71 -17.06 -4.89
N TYR A 109 -2.63 -16.37 -3.75
CA TYR A 109 -1.96 -16.85 -2.56
C TYR A 109 -2.69 -18.04 -1.92
N PHE A 110 -4.01 -17.99 -1.81
CA PHE A 110 -4.82 -19.13 -1.35
C PHE A 110 -4.71 -20.33 -2.29
N ARG A 111 -4.65 -20.09 -3.61
CA ARG A 111 -4.37 -21.14 -4.58
C ARG A 111 -2.99 -21.77 -4.38
N TYR A 112 -1.97 -20.95 -4.14
CA TYR A 112 -0.62 -21.41 -3.82
C TYR A 112 -0.60 -22.28 -2.55
N LEU A 113 -1.21 -21.79 -1.46
CA LEU A 113 -1.26 -22.52 -0.19
C LEU A 113 -2.06 -23.82 -0.23
N SER A 114 -3.14 -23.86 -1.03
CA SER A 114 -3.96 -25.07 -1.17
C SER A 114 -3.30 -26.16 -2.03
N GLY A 115 -2.20 -25.85 -2.73
CA GLY A 115 -1.59 -26.76 -3.70
C GLY A 115 -2.49 -27.04 -4.91
N PHE A 116 -3.51 -26.21 -5.14
CA PHE A 116 -4.49 -26.45 -6.21
C PHE A 116 -3.86 -26.24 -7.60
N VAL A 117 -3.76 -27.35 -8.33
CA VAL A 117 -3.38 -27.38 -9.75
C VAL A 117 -4.68 -27.48 -10.57
N PRO A 118 -5.04 -26.45 -11.35
CA PRO A 118 -6.19 -26.54 -12.25
C PRO A 118 -5.96 -27.66 -13.24
N LYS A 119 -6.98 -28.49 -13.45
CA LYS A 119 -6.97 -29.42 -14.58
C LYS A 119 -6.96 -28.60 -15.87
N GLU A 120 -6.05 -28.91 -16.79
CA GLU A 120 -6.09 -28.32 -18.12
C GLU A 120 -7.47 -28.59 -18.73
N VAL A 121 -8.17 -27.53 -19.10
CA VAL A 121 -9.36 -27.63 -19.93
C VAL A 121 -8.83 -27.95 -21.32
N LYS A 122 -8.89 -29.22 -21.71
CA LYS A 122 -8.66 -29.61 -23.10
C LYS A 122 -9.72 -28.90 -23.95
N SER A 123 -9.27 -27.93 -24.76
CA SER A 123 -10.05 -27.32 -25.84
C SER A 123 -10.33 -28.31 -26.95
#